data_AF-A0A1A9S3C6-F1
#
_entry.id   AF-A0A1A9S3C6-F1
#
_cell.length_a   1.000
_cell.length_b   1.000
_cell.length_c   1.000
_cell.angle_alpha   90.00
_cell.angle_beta   90.00
_cell.angle_gamma   90.00
#
_symmetry.space_group_name_H-M   'P 1'
#
loop_
_entity.id
_entity.type
_entity.pdbx_description
1 polymer ?
#
loop_
_entity_poly.entity_id
_entity_poly.type
_entity_poly.pdbx_seq_one_letter_code
_entity_poly.pdbx_strand_id
1 'polypeptide(L)' 'MATPIKVVERPVLPPAAAELLAEHPRPAPPVSGSPTDLLNHAADYGAWCGKRDTQVRGWQEWYRSKQ' A
#
# COMPACT_ATOMS: atom_id res chain seq x y z
N MET A 1 -37.40 35.82 4.59
CA MET A 1 -37.39 34.57 3.80
C MET A 1 -36.11 33.83 4.14
N ALA A 2 -36.19 32.56 4.53
CA ALA A 2 -35.01 31.77 4.91
C ALA A 2 -34.35 31.14 3.68
N THR A 3 -33.03 31.26 3.56
CA THR A 3 -32.25 30.66 2.46
C THR A 3 -32.19 29.14 2.63
N PRO A 4 -32.55 28.34 1.62
CA PRO A 4 -32.50 26.89 1.74
C PRO A 4 -31.06 26.39 1.86
N ILE A 5 -30.81 25.49 2.82
CA ILE A 5 -29.53 24.83 3.01
C ILE A 5 -29.35 23.78 1.90
N LYS A 6 -28.25 23.87 1.16
CA LYS A 6 -27.89 22.88 0.15
C LYS A 6 -27.28 21.66 0.85
N VAL A 7 -28.02 20.55 0.87
CA VAL A 7 -27.48 19.25 1.29
C VAL A 7 -26.71 18.67 0.11
N VAL A 8 -25.42 18.39 0.31
CA VAL A 8 -24.57 17.72 -0.68
C VAL A 8 -24.33 16.31 -0.19
N GLU A 9 -24.50 15.33 -1.07
CA GLU A 9 -24.24 13.94 -0.74
C GLU A 9 -22.76 13.74 -0.41
N ARG A 10 -22.48 13.06 0.70
CA ARG A 10 -21.11 12.80 1.14
C ARG A 10 -20.53 11.67 0.29
N PRO A 11 -19.40 11.87 -0.41
CA PRO A 11 -18.72 10.79 -1.09
C PRO A 11 -18.33 9.70 -0.09
N VAL A 12 -18.75 8.46 -0.34
CA VAL A 12 -18.37 7.30 0.47
C VAL A 12 -17.31 6.53 -0.28
N LEU A 13 -16.18 6.28 0.40
CA LEU A 13 -15.13 5.46 -0.18
C LEU A 13 -15.63 4.02 -0.33
N PRO A 14 -15.45 3.39 -1.50
CA PRO A 14 -15.82 2.00 -1.64
C PRO A 14 -14.96 1.11 -0.74
N PRO A 15 -15.46 -0.08 -0.35
CA PRO A 15 -14.66 -1.00 0.43
C PRO A 15 -13.40 -1.41 -0.35
N ALA A 16 -12.27 -1.44 0.35
CA ALA A 16 -10.98 -1.93 -0.12
C ALA A 16 -10.65 -3.26 0.59
N ALA A 17 -9.94 -4.16 -0.09
CA ALA A 17 -9.48 -5.39 0.53
C ALA A 17 -8.45 -5.08 1.63
N ALA A 18 -8.44 -5.85 2.72
CA ALA A 18 -7.58 -5.59 3.89
C ALA A 18 -6.09 -5.61 3.52
N GLU A 19 -5.72 -6.44 2.54
CA GLU A 19 -4.37 -6.60 2.01
C GLU A 19 -3.84 -5.30 1.37
N LEU A 20 -4.73 -4.43 0.87
CA LEU A 20 -4.34 -3.13 0.32
C LEU A 20 -3.89 -2.15 1.43
N LEU A 21 -4.37 -2.37 2.64
CA LEU A 21 -4.06 -1.58 3.84
C LEU A 21 -2.97 -2.23 4.70
N ALA A 22 -2.46 -3.40 4.32
CA ALA A 22 -1.45 -4.11 5.08
C ALA A 22 -0.15 -3.30 5.18
N GLU A 23 0.39 -3.20 6.39
CA GLU A 23 1.71 -2.60 6.59
C GLU A 23 2.80 -3.61 6.22
N HIS A 24 3.77 -3.15 5.43
CA HIS A 24 4.95 -3.93 5.05
C HIS A 24 6.18 -3.17 5.55
N PRO A 25 6.69 -3.49 6.75
CA PRO A 25 7.85 -2.82 7.29
C PRO A 25 9.05 -3.09 6.39
N ARG A 26 9.78 -2.02 6.04
CA ARG A 26 11.02 -2.14 5.28
C ARG A 26 12.03 -2.94 6.11
N PRO A 27 12.74 -3.92 5.52
CA PRO A 27 13.85 -4.58 6.20
C PRO A 27 14.86 -3.56 6.72
N ALA A 28 15.40 -3.83 7.91
CA ALA A 28 16.48 -3.03 8.48
C ALA A 28 17.74 -3.15 7.59
N PRO A 29 18.66 -2.17 7.64
CA PRO A 29 19.94 -2.30 6.95
C PRO A 29 20.69 -3.59 7.33
N PRO A 30 21.55 -4.12 6.44
CA PRO A 30 22.34 -5.31 6.76
C PRO A 30 23.21 -5.07 7.99
N VAL A 31 23.36 -6.11 8.82
CA VAL A 31 24.11 -6.04 10.10
C VAL A 31 25.58 -5.69 9.87
N SER A 32 26.14 -6.12 8.73
CA SER A 32 27.49 -5.77 8.31
C SER A 32 27.62 -5.74 6.79
N GLY A 33 28.80 -5.37 6.30
CA GLY A 33 29.16 -5.48 4.88
C GLY A 33 29.65 -6.86 4.46
N SER A 34 29.55 -7.88 5.32
CA SER A 34 29.97 -9.24 4.96
C SER A 34 29.14 -9.77 3.78
N PRO A 35 29.72 -10.59 2.87
CA PRO A 35 28.97 -11.14 1.75
C PRO A 35 27.68 -11.87 2.18
N THR A 36 27.74 -12.63 3.27
CA THR A 36 26.57 -13.36 3.79
C THR A 36 25.47 -12.42 4.26
N ASP A 37 25.80 -11.37 5.03
CA ASP A 37 24.79 -10.43 5.53
C ASP A 37 24.16 -9.62 4.39
N LEU A 38 24.95 -9.25 3.38
CA LEU A 38 24.46 -8.57 2.19
C LEU A 38 23.51 -9.44 1.36
N LEU A 39 23.84 -10.74 1.18
CA LEU A 39 22.99 -11.67 0.43
C LEU A 39 21.67 -11.95 1.17
N ASN A 40 21.72 -12.14 2.48
CA ASN A 40 20.51 -12.32 3.29
C ASN A 40 19.60 -11.08 3.20
N HIS A 41 20.17 -9.88 3.39
CA HIS A 41 19.42 -8.64 3.25
C HIS A 41 18.85 -8.46 1.84
N ALA A 42 19.60 -8.81 0.78
CA ALA A 42 19.11 -8.70 -0.59
C ALA A 42 17.87 -9.57 -0.83
N ALA A 43 17.84 -10.79 -0.27
CA ALA A 43 16.68 -11.67 -0.34
C ALA A 43 15.46 -11.07 0.38
N ASP A 44 15.64 -10.61 1.63
CA ASP A 44 14.58 -10.01 2.43
C ASP A 44 14.04 -8.72 1.80
N TYR A 45 14.94 -7.86 1.31
CA TYR A 45 14.60 -6.61 0.64
C TYR A 45 13.86 -6.86 -0.67
N GLY A 46 14.30 -7.84 -1.47
CA GLY A 46 13.61 -8.25 -2.69
C GLY A 46 12.18 -8.75 -2.41
N ALA A 47 12.01 -9.58 -1.38
CA ALA A 47 10.69 -10.04 -0.95
C ALA A 47 9.78 -8.88 -0.48
N TRP A 48 10.34 -7.90 0.23
CA TRP A 48 9.63 -6.70 0.63
C TRP A 48 9.19 -5.85 -0.58
N CYS A 49 10.06 -5.65 -1.57
CA CYS A 49 9.71 -4.98 -2.82
C CYS A 49 8.54 -5.68 -3.53
N GLY A 50 8.58 -7.01 -3.64
CA GLY A 50 7.48 -7.78 -4.27
C GLY A 50 6.13 -7.61 -3.57
N LYS A 51 6.11 -7.52 -2.24
CA LYS A 51 4.89 -7.21 -1.47
C LYS A 51 4.37 -5.80 -1.78
N ARG A 52 5.26 -4.81 -1.81
CA ARG A 52 4.92 -3.42 -2.14
C ARG A 52 4.37 -3.28 -3.56
N ASP A 53 5.01 -3.92 -4.55
CA ASP A 53 4.56 -3.89 -5.94
C ASP A 53 3.18 -4.53 -6.11
N THR A 54 2.96 -5.66 -5.44
CA THR A 54 1.65 -6.33 -5.42
C THR A 54 0.57 -5.43 -4.82
N GLN A 55 0.86 -4.74 -3.72
CA GLN A 55 -0.06 -3.81 -3.08
C GLN A 55 -0.37 -2.60 -3.98
N VAL A 56 0.64 -2.03 -4.65
CA VAL A 56 0.44 -0.93 -5.60
C VAL A 56 -0.44 -1.36 -6.76
N ARG A 57 -0.20 -2.55 -7.34
CA ARG A 57 -1.07 -3.10 -8.39
C ARG A 57 -2.51 -3.26 -7.90
N GLY A 58 -2.69 -3.80 -6.69
CA GLY A 58 -4.01 -3.95 -6.09
C GLY A 58 -4.75 -2.61 -5.90
N TRP A 59 -4.05 -1.55 -5.52
CA TRP A 59 -4.64 -0.20 -5.46
C TRP A 59 -5.05 0.34 -6.84
N GLN A 60 -4.23 0.09 -7.87
CA GLN A 60 -4.55 0.49 -9.24
C GLN A 60 -5.77 -0.27 -9.78
N GLU A 61 -5.85 -1.57 -9.52
CA GLU A 61 -7.00 -2.41 -9.88
C GLU A 61 -8.27 -1.97 -9.15
N TRP A 62 -8.17 -1.72 -7.84
CA TRP A 62 -9.27 -1.18 -7.05
C TRP A 62 -9.76 0.14 -7.63
N TYR A 63 -8.86 1.07 -7.97
CA TYR A 63 -9.24 2.36 -8.56
C TYR A 63 -9.95 2.19 -9.91
N ARG A 64 -9.45 1.31 -10.78
CA ARG A 64 -10.07 1.01 -12.09
C ARG A 64 -11.44 0.36 -11.95
N SER A 65 -11.67 -0.44 -10.91
CA SER A 65 -12.99 -1.04 -10.62
C SER A 65 -14.06 -0.02 -10.20
N LYS A 66 -13.69 1.25 -9.96
CA LYS A 66 -14.59 2.34 -9.59
C LYS A 66 -14.88 3.32 -10.72
N GLN A 67 -14.25 3.16 -11.89
CA GLN A 67 -14.67 3.81 -13.12
C GLN A 67 -15.84 3.05 -13.73
#